data_AF-A0A7W1W446-F1
#
_entry.id   AF-A0A7W1W446-F1
#
_cell.length_a   1.000
_cell.length_b   1.000
_cell.length_c   1.000
_cell.angle_alpha   90.00
_cell.angle_beta   90.00
_cell.angle_gamma   90.00
#
_symmetry.space_group_name_H-M   'P 1'
#
loop_
_entity.id
_entity.type
_entity.pdbx_description
1 polymer ?
#
loop_
_entity_poly.entity_id
_entity_poly.type
_entity_poly.pdbx_seq_one_letter_code
_entity_poly.pdbx_strand_id
1 'polypeptide(L)'
;ATQFCRKSVFQTIGGYDETIFMSEDVQFYRRLTKYAKQKDGYLFFVKEPRVITSARRFDKMSLWKTLLLTHPLFFVLTSRRKRFWKDWYEKAVR
;
A
#
# COMPACT_ATOMS: atom_id res chain seq x y z
N ALA A 1 -5.57 4.59 -1.93
CA ALA A 1 -5.91 5.09 -3.28
C ALA A 1 -6.28 3.88 -4.14
N THR A 2 -7.28 3.99 -5.02
CA THR A 2 -7.62 2.88 -5.92
C THR A 2 -6.69 2.89 -7.11
N GLN A 3 -6.07 1.76 -7.42
CA GLN A 3 -5.10 1.64 -8.51
C GLN A 3 -5.68 0.76 -9.62
N PHE A 4 -5.47 1.17 -10.87
CA PHE A 4 -5.90 0.43 -12.05
C PHE A 4 -4.69 0.18 -12.96
N CYS A 5 -4.61 -1.02 -13.52
CA CYS A 5 -3.60 -1.37 -14.52
C CYS A 5 -4.15 -2.43 -15.49
N ARG A 6 -3.51 -2.57 -16.65
CA ARG A 6 -3.82 -3.66 -17.58
C ARG A 6 -3.44 -5.00 -16.95
N LYS A 7 -4.31 -6.01 -17.12
CA LYS A 7 -4.08 -7.37 -16.62
C LYS A 7 -2.72 -7.95 -17.04
N SER A 8 -2.34 -7.78 -18.31
CA SER A 8 -1.06 -8.25 -18.84
C SER A 8 0.14 -7.63 -18.11
N VAL A 9 0.07 -6.34 -17.80
CA VAL A 9 1.11 -5.62 -17.06
C VAL A 9 1.17 -6.12 -15.61
N PHE A 10 0.03 -6.28 -14.95
CA PHE A 10 -0.05 -6.82 -13.58
C PHE A 10 0.63 -8.18 -13.46
N GLN A 11 0.36 -9.07 -14.42
CA GLN A 11 0.97 -10.40 -14.45
C GLN A 11 2.47 -10.33 -14.74
N THR A 12 2.89 -9.45 -15.66
CA THR A 12 4.30 -9.29 -16.04
C THR A 12 5.16 -8.79 -14.89
N ILE A 13 4.64 -7.87 -14.08
CA ILE A 13 5.38 -7.31 -12.92
C ILE A 13 5.27 -8.19 -11.67
N GLY A 14 4.51 -9.29 -11.71
CA GLY A 14 4.36 -10.25 -10.61
C GLY A 14 3.36 -9.84 -9.54
N GLY A 15 2.35 -9.03 -9.87
CA GLY A 15 1.25 -8.67 -8.97
C GLY A 15 1.66 -8.01 -7.65
N TYR A 16 0.81 -8.09 -6.62
CA TYR A 16 1.15 -7.66 -5.26
C TYR A 16 2.00 -8.70 -4.54
N ASP A 17 2.98 -8.25 -3.76
CA ASP A 17 3.82 -9.12 -2.95
C ASP A 17 3.11 -9.41 -1.62
N GLU A 18 2.64 -10.65 -1.46
CA GLU A 18 1.88 -11.11 -0.28
C GLU A 18 2.71 -11.18 1.00
N THR A 19 4.04 -11.04 0.91
CA THR A 19 4.92 -10.99 2.10
C THR A 19 4.90 -9.62 2.78
N ILE A 20 4.32 -8.62 2.12
CA ILE A 20 4.18 -7.25 2.62
C ILE A 20 2.80 -7.08 3.23
N PHE A 21 2.75 -6.74 4.51
CA PHE A 21 1.50 -6.54 5.25
C PHE A 21 0.99 -5.09 5.18
N MET A 22 1.88 -4.17 4.80
CA MET A 22 1.57 -2.75 4.66
C MET A 22 2.50 -2.14 3.62
N SER A 23 1.96 -1.32 2.70
CA SER A 23 2.63 -0.71 1.52
C SER A 23 2.84 -1.62 0.31
N GLU A 24 2.07 -2.69 0.20
CA GLU A 24 2.03 -3.52 -1.00
C GLU A 24 1.70 -2.68 -2.24
N ASP A 25 0.80 -1.70 -2.09
CA ASP A 25 0.34 -0.78 -3.13
C ASP A 25 1.42 0.23 -3.57
N VAL A 26 2.21 0.75 -2.62
CA VAL A 26 3.35 1.64 -2.91
C VAL A 26 4.47 0.88 -3.61
N GLN A 27 4.82 -0.33 -3.14
CA GLN A 27 5.84 -1.14 -3.79
C GLN A 27 5.43 -1.56 -5.20
N PHE A 28 4.17 -1.92 -5.39
CA PHE A 28 3.59 -2.19 -6.70
C PHE A 28 3.67 -0.96 -7.61
N TYR A 29 3.25 0.21 -7.13
CA TYR A 29 3.35 1.46 -7.89
C TYR A 29 4.79 1.79 -8.33
N ARG A 30 5.78 1.57 -7.46
CA ARG A 30 7.20 1.75 -7.81
C ARG A 30 7.66 0.81 -8.91
N ARG A 31 7.30 -0.47 -8.83
CA ARG A 31 7.60 -1.46 -9.89
C ARG A 31 6.90 -1.14 -11.20
N LEU A 32 5.63 -0.75 -11.14
CA LEU A 32 4.84 -0.33 -12.30
C LEU A 32 5.45 0.91 -12.98
N THR A 33 5.88 1.90 -12.19
CA THR A 33 6.56 3.10 -12.70
C THR A 33 7.86 2.74 -13.42
N LYS A 34 8.66 1.84 -12.85
CA LYS A 34 9.90 1.36 -13.50
C LYS A 34 9.59 0.64 -14.81
N TYR A 35 8.60 -0.24 -14.81
CA TYR A 35 8.17 -0.98 -16.00
C TYR A 35 7.66 -0.05 -17.12
N ALA A 36 6.83 0.93 -16.78
CA ALA A 36 6.32 1.89 -17.75
C ALA A 36 7.46 2.69 -18.40
N LYS A 37 8.43 3.18 -17.61
CA LYS A 37 9.61 3.87 -18.14
C LYS A 37 10.45 3.02 -19.10
N GLN A 38 10.51 1.70 -18.89
CA GLN A 38 11.25 0.78 -19.75
C GLN A 38 10.52 0.44 -21.05
N LYS A 39 9.22 0.74 -21.16
CA LYS A 39 8.35 0.38 -22.28
C LYS A 39 7.73 1.61 -22.94
N ASP A 40 8.30 2.79 -22.70
CA ASP A 40 7.78 4.08 -23.17
C ASP A 40 6.29 4.30 -22.84
N GLY A 41 5.85 3.71 -21.72
CA GLY A 41 4.49 3.86 -21.19
C GLY A 41 4.38 5.02 -20.22
N TYR A 42 3.14 5.39 -19.89
CA TYR A 42 2.82 6.45 -18.94
C TYR A 42 1.97 5.95 -17.77
N LEU A 43 2.10 6.63 -16.63
CA LEU A 43 1.18 6.50 -15.50
C LEU A 43 0.42 7.83 -15.36
N PHE A 44 -0.85 7.75 -14.99
CA PHE A 44 -1.70 8.92 -14.80
C PHE A 44 -2.40 8.85 -13.45
N PHE A 45 -2.32 9.94 -12.69
CA PHE A 45 -3.10 10.11 -11.47
C PHE A 45 -4.42 10.78 -11.80
N VAL A 46 -5.51 10.02 -11.65
CA VAL A 46 -6.87 10.53 -11.75
C VAL A 46 -7.16 11.36 -10.49
N LYS A 47 -7.24 12.68 -10.64
CA LYS A 47 -7.55 13.61 -9.54
C LYS A 47 -9.04 13.72 -9.26
N GLU A 48 -9.86 13.44 -10.27
CA GLU A 48 -11.32 13.55 -10.22
C GLU A 48 -11.96 12.29 -10.83
N PRO A 49 -12.91 11.64 -10.14
CA PRO A 49 -13.47 12.00 -8.83
C PRO A 49 -12.50 11.76 -7.66
N ARG A 50 -12.62 12.59 -6.61
CA ARG A 50 -11.81 12.43 -5.39
C ARG A 50 -12.36 11.30 -4.53
N VAL A 51 -11.50 10.33 -4.21
CA VAL A 51 -11.81 9.29 -3.22
C VAL A 51 -11.39 9.77 -1.85
N ILE A 52 -12.36 10.03 -0.97
CA ILE A 52 -12.10 10.41 0.43
C ILE A 52 -11.81 9.14 1.24
N THR A 53 -10.61 9.06 1.80
CA THR A 53 -10.19 7.95 2.67
C THR A 53 -10.69 8.15 4.09
N SER A 54 -11.09 7.06 4.75
CA SER A 54 -11.58 7.08 6.13
C SER A 54 -10.47 6.72 7.13
N ALA A 55 -10.35 7.48 8.22
CA ALA A 55 -9.38 7.22 9.29
C ALA A 55 -9.85 6.18 10.33
N ARG A 56 -11.05 5.60 10.18
CA ARG A 56 -11.69 4.68 11.15
C ARG A 56 -10.78 3.56 11.68
N ARG A 57 -9.86 3.05 10.86
CA ARG A 57 -8.93 2.00 11.27
C ARG A 57 -7.87 2.50 12.26
N PHE A 58 -7.40 3.74 12.10
CA PHE A 58 -6.46 4.36 13.03
C PHE A 58 -7.13 4.70 14.36
N ASP A 59 -8.41 5.06 14.38
CA ASP A 59 -9.16 5.34 15.61
C ASP A 59 -9.25 4.12 16.55
N LYS A 60 -9.13 2.91 16.00
CA LYS A 60 -9.13 1.64 16.76
C LYS A 60 -7.73 1.20 17.22
N MET A 61 -6.68 1.94 16.84
CA MET A 61 -5.29 1.68 17.21
C MET A 61 -4.84 2.65 18.30
N SER A 62 -3.96 2.21 19.19
CA SER A 62 -3.35 3.09 20.20
C SER A 62 -2.53 4.18 19.53
N LEU A 63 -2.62 5.43 20.03
CA LEU A 63 -1.88 6.58 19.51
C LEU A 63 -0.37 6.31 19.43
N TRP A 64 0.21 5.70 20.46
CA TRP A 64 1.63 5.32 20.49
C TRP A 64 1.98 4.31 19.39
N LYS A 65 1.10 3.33 19.15
CA LYS A 65 1.29 2.35 18.09
C LYS A 65 1.22 3.01 16.71
N THR A 66 0.27 3.92 16.52
CA THR A 66 0.13 4.70 15.29
C THR A 66 1.38 5.53 15.03
N LEU A 67 1.88 6.28 16.02
CA LEU A 67 3.10 7.09 15.90
C LEU A 67 4.33 6.25 15.56
N LEU A 68 4.50 5.10 16.21
CA LEU A 68 5.63 4.20 15.93
C LEU A 68 5.54 3.59 14.52
N LEU A 69 4.34 3.19 14.07
CA LEU A 69 4.15 2.57 12.76
C LEU A 69 4.21 3.59 11.60
N THR A 70 3.85 4.86 11.84
CA THR A 70 3.99 5.92 10.83
C THR A 70 5.42 6.46 10.71
N HIS A 71 6.29 6.20 11.70
CA HIS A 71 7.69 6.61 11.63
C HIS A 71 8.43 5.87 10.48
N PRO A 72 9.09 6.58 9.55
CA PRO A 72 9.64 5.98 8.32
C PRO A 72 10.59 4.79 8.54
N LEU A 73 11.50 4.91 9.50
CA LEU A 73 12.45 3.84 9.83
C LEU A 73 11.75 2.57 10.37
N PHE A 74 10.83 2.75 11.30
CA PHE A 74 10.05 1.65 11.87
C PHE A 74 9.15 1.02 10.81
N PHE A 75 8.55 1.82 9.95
CA PHE A 75 7.71 1.36 8.86
C PHE A 75 8.44 0.38 7.93
N VAL A 76 9.64 0.75 7.47
CA VAL A 76 10.45 -0.11 6.59
C VAL A 76 10.77 -1.44 7.27
N LEU A 77 11.16 -1.42 8.55
CA LEU A 77 11.52 -2.61 9.31
C LEU A 77 10.32 -3.50 9.67
N THR A 78 9.13 -2.91 9.83
CA THR A 78 7.92 -3.61 10.28
C THR A 78 7.00 -4.05 9.14
N SER A 79 7.11 -3.45 7.95
CA SER A 79 6.25 -3.73 6.77
C SER A 79 6.09 -5.22 6.42
N ARG A 80 7.15 -6.02 6.60
CA ARG A 80 7.17 -7.47 6.35
C ARG A 80 6.95 -8.32 7.60
N ARG A 81 6.83 -7.72 8.79
CA ARG A 81 6.70 -8.43 10.06
C ARG A 81 5.24 -8.50 10.49
N LYS A 82 4.59 -9.65 10.25
CA LYS A 82 3.19 -9.93 10.61
C LYS A 82 2.82 -9.52 12.04
N ARG A 83 3.72 -9.71 13.01
CA ARG A 83 3.49 -9.40 14.44
C ARG A 83 3.08 -7.95 14.69
N PHE A 84 3.62 -6.99 13.94
CA PHE A 84 3.33 -5.57 14.15
C PHE A 84 1.98 -5.14 13.53
N TRP A 85 1.57 -5.85 12.48
CA TRP A 85 0.35 -5.56 11.71
C TRP A 85 -0.84 -6.45 12.08
N LYS A 86 -0.72 -7.32 13.09
CA LYS A 86 -1.81 -8.21 13.55
C LYS A 86 -3.13 -7.45 13.78
N ASP A 87 -3.10 -6.34 14.53
CA ASP A 87 -4.28 -5.49 14.78
C ASP A 87 -4.91 -4.92 13.51
N TRP A 88 -4.11 -4.71 12.45
CA TRP A 88 -4.59 -4.17 11.17
C TRP A 88 -5.51 -5.15 10.43
N TYR A 89 -5.29 -6.46 10.62
CA TYR A 89 -6.08 -7.53 10.02
C TYR A 89 -7.19 -8.04 10.96
N GLU A 90 -6.94 -8.11 12.26
CA GLU A 90 -7.89 -8.70 13.22
C GLU A 90 -9.02 -7.75 13.62
N LYS A 91 -8.75 -6.44 13.68
CA LYS A 91 -9.78 -5.45 13.98
C LYS A 91 -10.50 -5.06 12.69
N ALA A 92 -11.50 -5.84 12.31
CA ALA A 92 -12.39 -5.49 11.21
C ALA A 92 -12.98 -4.09 11.43
N VAL A 93 -12.88 -3.25 10.41
CA VAL A 93 -13.50 -1.91 10.40
C VAL A 93 -14.99 -2.14 10.15
N ARG A 94 -15.77 -2.28 11.22
CA ARG A 94 -17.24 -2.23 11.17
C ARG A 94 -17.67 -0.77 11.21
#